data_AF-A0A3N0BJJ7-F1
#
_entry.id   AF-A0A3N0BJJ7-F1
#
_cell.length_a   1.000
_cell.length_b   1.000
_cell.length_c   1.000
_cell.angle_alpha   90.00
_cell.angle_beta   90.00
_cell.angle_gamma   90.00
#
_symmetry.space_group_name_H-M   'P 1'
#
loop_
_entity.id
_entity.type
_entity.pdbx_description
1 polymer ?
#
loop_
_entity_poly.entity_id
_entity_poly.type
_entity_poly.pdbx_seq_one_letter_code
_entity_poly.pdbx_strand_id
1 'polypeptide(L)'
;MKEQLKGMARPYAMLFSMALAVALVGRIGLAAMDLSGALAYDYISASGVPILDVVCSILTGSAFMAFLFLSALVIVLSTAGVALHGLLFARGVPGAGKPATAFLWGWATAFAAIVCLFVVLSGILSGVQVHSMSSKLPALPVLIVALVVWAAFIGTLLGAASMVVCACLARAENEKRAGWNLVAATAGCGFAVMVLTVGTFSAINTASINMGVVGMWFAADVVANLGMLFGASALVKKARA
;
A
#
# COMPACT_ATOMS: atom_id res chain seq x y z
N MET A 1 -16.44 -1.63 -20.86
CA MET A 1 -15.49 -1.30 -19.77
C MET A 1 -15.30 0.21 -19.61
N LYS A 2 -15.13 0.99 -20.69
CA LYS A 2 -14.98 2.45 -20.65
C LYS A 2 -16.05 3.20 -19.83
N GLU A 3 -17.33 2.93 -20.08
CA GLU A 3 -18.44 3.57 -19.34
C GLU A 3 -18.47 3.20 -17.85
N GLN A 4 -18.05 1.98 -17.50
CA GLN A 4 -17.95 1.53 -16.10
C GLN A 4 -16.83 2.26 -15.35
N LEU A 5 -15.68 2.47 -16.01
CA LEU A 5 -14.57 3.23 -15.43
C LEU A 5 -14.91 4.72 -15.29
N LYS A 6 -15.61 5.29 -16.27
CA LYS A 6 -16.02 6.70 -16.26
C LYS A 6 -16.92 7.04 -15.06
N GLY A 7 -17.85 6.15 -14.70
CA GLY A 7 -18.72 6.32 -13.54
C GLY A 7 -17.99 6.33 -12.19
N MET A 8 -16.83 5.68 -12.10
CA MET A 8 -16.03 5.58 -10.89
C MET A 8 -14.89 6.61 -10.84
N ALA A 9 -14.55 7.23 -11.98
CA ALA A 9 -13.37 8.08 -12.10
C ALA A 9 -13.37 9.30 -11.18
N ARG A 10 -14.50 10.03 -11.10
CA ARG A 10 -14.59 11.23 -10.27
C ARG A 10 -14.40 10.94 -8.77
N PRO A 11 -15.07 9.95 -8.16
CA PRO A 11 -14.81 9.57 -6.76
C PRO A 11 -13.36 9.20 -6.47
N TYR A 12 -12.72 8.39 -7.33
CA TYR A 12 -11.31 8.01 -7.14
C TYR A 12 -10.36 9.19 -7.35
N ALA A 13 -10.62 10.05 -8.34
CA ALA A 13 -9.84 11.27 -8.54
C ALA A 13 -9.91 12.20 -7.33
N MET A 14 -11.08 12.34 -6.71
CA MET A 14 -11.25 13.08 -5.46
C MET A 14 -10.41 12.46 -4.33
N LEU A 15 -10.51 11.15 -4.11
CA LEU A 15 -9.70 10.46 -3.10
C LEU A 15 -8.19 10.68 -3.32
N PHE A 16 -7.72 10.53 -4.56
CA PHE A 16 -6.31 10.71 -4.89
C PHE A 16 -5.86 12.16 -4.73
N SER A 17 -6.70 13.12 -5.09
CA SER A 17 -6.42 14.55 -4.88
C SER A 17 -6.33 14.90 -3.39
N MET A 18 -7.18 14.31 -2.54
CA MET A 18 -7.12 14.51 -1.10
C MET A 18 -5.82 13.96 -0.51
N ALA A 19 -5.45 12.73 -0.89
CA ALA A 19 -4.20 12.11 -0.44
C ALA A 19 -2.97 12.89 -0.92
N LEU A 20 -2.97 13.35 -2.18
CA LEU A 20 -1.89 14.17 -2.72
C LEU A 20 -1.80 15.53 -2.01
N ALA A 21 -2.93 16.18 -1.71
CA ALA A 21 -2.92 17.43 -0.94
C ALA A 21 -2.30 17.23 0.44
N VAL A 22 -2.65 16.16 1.15
CA VAL A 22 -2.03 15.82 2.45
C VAL A 22 -0.53 15.56 2.30
N ALA A 23 -0.12 14.80 1.28
CA ALA A 23 1.29 14.53 1.00
C ALA A 23 2.09 15.81 0.72
N LEU A 24 1.53 16.72 -0.09
CA LEU A 24 2.15 18.00 -0.43
C LEU A 24 2.25 18.93 0.78
N VAL A 25 1.21 19.03 1.59
CA VAL A 25 1.24 19.82 2.83
C VAL A 25 2.29 19.26 3.80
N GLY A 26 2.34 17.94 3.97
CA GLY A 26 3.41 17.29 4.74
C GLY A 26 4.81 17.60 4.20
N ARG A 27 4.97 17.60 2.87
CA ARG A 27 6.24 17.93 2.20
C ARG A 27 6.66 19.39 2.39
N ILE A 28 5.70 20.31 2.38
CA ILE A 28 5.94 21.73 2.68
C ILE A 28 6.39 21.89 4.14
N GLY A 29 5.75 21.20 5.08
CA GLY A 29 6.18 21.16 6.48
C GLY A 29 7.62 20.69 6.63
N LEU A 30 7.99 19.58 5.98
CA LEU A 30 9.36 19.08 5.95
C LEU A 30 10.34 20.10 5.36
N ALA A 31 9.97 20.80 4.28
CA ALA A 31 10.81 21.85 3.69
C ALA A 31 11.02 23.04 4.64
N ALA A 32 9.97 23.45 5.36
CA ALA A 32 10.09 24.52 6.36
C ALA A 32 10.99 24.11 7.53
N MET A 33 10.90 22.86 7.98
CA MET A 33 11.78 22.31 9.03
C MET A 33 13.24 22.22 8.56
N ASP A 34 13.47 21.87 7.29
CA ASP A 34 14.80 21.88 6.67
C ASP A 34 15.41 23.29 6.66
N LEU A 35 14.65 24.27 6.16
CA LEU A 35 15.09 25.67 6.06
C LEU A 35 15.33 26.34 7.42
N SER A 36 14.57 25.95 8.46
CA SER A 36 14.72 26.48 9.82
C SER A 36 15.81 25.77 10.63
N GLY A 37 16.44 24.72 10.09
CA GLY A 37 17.44 23.92 10.80
C GLY A 37 16.84 23.00 11.88
N ALA A 38 15.52 22.81 11.89
CA ALA A 38 14.83 21.93 12.82
C ALA A 38 15.01 20.43 12.46
N LEU A 39 15.37 20.12 11.21
CA LEU A 39 15.77 18.78 10.81
C LEU A 39 17.26 18.55 11.13
N ALA A 40 17.53 17.67 12.08
CA ALA A 40 18.85 17.07 12.27
C ALA A 40 19.01 15.88 11.32
N TYR A 41 20.01 15.92 10.44
CA TYR A 41 20.37 14.79 9.59
C TYR A 41 21.53 14.02 10.22
N ASP A 42 21.31 12.75 10.57
CA ASP A 42 22.38 11.85 10.97
C ASP A 42 23.18 11.40 9.75
N TYR A 43 24.43 11.85 9.64
CA TYR A 43 25.36 11.48 8.57
C TYR A 43 26.24 10.30 9.02
N ILE A 44 25.95 9.12 8.46
CA ILE A 44 26.67 7.84 8.69
C ILE A 44 28.21 7.96 8.57
N SER A 45 28.69 8.91 7.77
CA SER A 45 30.11 9.12 7.46
C SER A 45 30.83 10.13 8.35
N ALA A 46 30.13 10.86 9.23
CA ALA A 46 30.72 11.93 10.03
C ALA A 46 30.90 11.60 11.52
N SER A 47 30.27 10.56 12.04
CA SER A 47 30.19 10.34 13.48
C SER A 47 30.63 8.92 13.84
N GLY A 48 31.79 8.80 14.51
CA GLY A 48 32.23 7.58 15.20
C GLY A 48 31.37 7.27 16.44
N VAL A 49 30.05 7.48 16.31
CA VAL A 49 29.08 7.48 17.40
C VAL A 49 28.52 6.05 17.55
N PRO A 50 28.26 5.60 18.78
CA PRO A 50 27.79 4.25 19.04
C PRO A 50 26.52 3.94 18.24
N ILE A 51 26.43 2.72 17.71
CA ILE A 51 25.27 2.21 16.95
C ILE A 51 23.94 2.40 17.72
N LEU A 52 24.02 2.54 19.05
CA LEU A 52 22.90 2.78 19.95
C LEU A 52 22.26 4.17 19.78
N ASP A 53 22.99 5.22 19.44
CA ASP A 53 22.40 6.55 19.17
C ASP A 53 21.70 6.59 17.81
N VAL A 54 22.24 5.87 16.82
CA VAL A 54 21.59 5.68 15.50
C VAL A 54 20.32 4.84 15.66
N VAL A 55 20.38 3.78 16.46
CA VAL A 55 19.20 2.96 16.80
C VAL A 55 18.19 3.77 17.62
N CYS A 56 18.62 4.61 18.56
CA CYS A 56 17.74 5.53 19.30
C CYS A 56 17.13 6.61 18.38
N SER A 57 17.85 7.16 17.41
CA SER A 57 17.32 8.10 16.40
C SER A 57 16.30 7.42 15.46
N ILE A 58 16.54 6.16 15.08
CA ILE A 58 15.58 5.35 14.30
C ILE A 58 14.35 4.94 15.12
N LEU A 59 14.48 4.76 16.44
CA LEU A 59 13.39 4.30 17.32
C LEU A 59 12.65 5.44 18.05
N THR A 60 13.24 6.64 18.18
CA THR A 60 12.68 7.77 18.96
C THR A 60 12.87 9.14 18.31
N GLY A 61 13.54 9.23 17.16
CA GLY A 61 13.86 10.48 16.48
C GLY A 61 12.88 10.92 15.39
N SER A 62 13.27 11.96 14.63
CA SER A 62 12.48 12.56 13.56
C SER A 62 12.21 11.60 12.39
N ALA A 63 13.15 10.71 12.08
CA ALA A 63 13.00 9.69 11.04
C ALA A 63 11.87 8.70 11.38
N PHE A 64 11.77 8.27 12.64
CA PHE A 64 10.67 7.41 13.10
C PHE A 64 9.31 8.06 12.87
N MET A 65 9.14 9.31 13.31
CA MET A 65 7.90 10.06 13.13
C MET A 65 7.54 10.24 11.65
N ALA A 66 8.54 10.47 10.80
CA ALA A 66 8.34 10.62 9.37
C ALA A 66 7.89 9.31 8.70
N PHE A 67 8.46 8.18 9.10
CA PHE A 67 8.00 6.85 8.66
C PHE A 67 6.62 6.48 9.21
N LEU A 68 6.28 6.88 10.44
CA LEU A 68 4.92 6.71 10.97
C LEU A 68 3.90 7.48 10.12
N PHE A 69 4.16 8.75 9.82
CA PHE A 69 3.30 9.54 8.95
C PHE A 69 3.15 8.93 7.55
N LEU A 70 4.27 8.52 6.94
CA LEU A 70 4.28 7.80 5.67
C LEU A 70 3.40 6.53 5.72
N SER A 71 3.59 5.68 6.74
CA SER A 71 2.84 4.43 6.89
C SER A 71 1.35 4.71 7.08
N ALA A 72 1.00 5.71 7.89
CA ALA A 72 -0.37 6.12 8.13
C ALA A 72 -1.04 6.60 6.84
N LEU A 73 -0.35 7.43 6.05
CA LEU A 73 -0.86 7.93 4.77
C LEU A 73 -1.14 6.79 3.78
N VAL A 74 -0.20 5.83 3.68
CA VAL A 74 -0.36 4.66 2.81
C VAL A 74 -1.51 3.77 3.28
N ILE A 75 -1.63 3.52 4.59
CA ILE A 75 -2.72 2.71 5.16
C ILE A 75 -4.08 3.38 4.93
N VAL A 76 -4.19 4.69 5.18
CA VAL A 76 -5.43 5.45 5.00
C VAL A 76 -5.86 5.43 3.54
N LEU A 77 -4.95 5.71 2.60
CA LEU A 77 -5.31 5.70 1.17
C LEU A 77 -5.70 4.30 0.68
N SER A 78 -4.97 3.27 1.13
CA SER A 78 -5.24 1.87 0.78
C SER A 78 -6.62 1.42 1.28
N THR A 79 -6.94 1.71 2.55
CA THR A 79 -8.23 1.36 3.15
C THR A 79 -9.37 2.19 2.57
N ALA A 80 -9.17 3.50 2.37
CA ALA A 80 -10.16 4.38 1.75
C ALA A 80 -10.47 3.98 0.30
N GLY A 81 -9.48 3.54 -0.48
CA GLY A 81 -9.69 3.07 -1.85
C GLY A 81 -10.57 1.81 -1.92
N VAL A 82 -10.33 0.86 -1.00
CA VAL A 82 -11.13 -0.37 -0.85
C VAL A 82 -12.55 -0.05 -0.35
N ALA A 83 -12.68 0.81 0.66
CA ALA A 83 -13.95 1.26 1.20
C ALA A 83 -14.79 2.03 0.17
N LEU A 84 -14.15 2.90 -0.61
CA LEU A 84 -14.78 3.63 -1.71
C LEU A 84 -15.33 2.66 -2.76
N HIS A 85 -14.58 1.60 -3.11
CA HIS A 85 -15.08 0.58 -4.03
C HIS A 85 -16.36 -0.09 -3.52
N GLY A 86 -16.38 -0.46 -2.23
CA GLY A 86 -17.55 -1.02 -1.56
C GLY A 86 -18.74 -0.05 -1.51
N LEU A 87 -18.48 1.24 -1.25
CA LEU A 87 -19.51 2.29 -1.27
C LEU A 87 -20.13 2.46 -2.67
N LEU A 88 -19.30 2.48 -3.71
CA LEU A 88 -19.77 2.57 -5.10
C LEU A 88 -20.58 1.33 -5.49
N PHE A 89 -20.21 0.16 -4.97
CA PHE A 89 -20.98 -1.07 -5.12
C PHE A 89 -22.34 -0.99 -4.44
N ALA A 90 -22.40 -0.53 -3.19
CA ALA A 90 -23.66 -0.34 -2.45
C ALA A 90 -24.58 0.69 -3.13
N ARG A 91 -24.01 1.71 -3.78
CA ARG A 91 -24.76 2.71 -4.57
C ARG A 91 -25.18 2.23 -5.96
N GLY A 92 -24.88 0.99 -6.33
CA GLY A 92 -25.26 0.43 -7.63
C GLY A 92 -24.51 1.03 -8.82
N VAL A 93 -23.35 1.66 -8.61
CA VAL A 93 -22.58 2.28 -9.69
C VAL A 93 -22.14 1.22 -10.70
N PRO A 94 -22.38 1.44 -12.02
CA PRO A 94 -22.09 0.44 -13.03
C PRO A 94 -20.61 0.11 -13.06
N GLY A 95 -20.30 -1.18 -12.85
CA GLY A 95 -18.92 -1.67 -12.84
C GLY A 95 -18.37 -1.97 -11.46
N ALA A 96 -18.92 -1.40 -10.39
CA ALA A 96 -18.53 -1.78 -9.04
C ALA A 96 -18.93 -3.26 -8.76
N GLY A 97 -18.07 -4.00 -8.07
CA GLY A 97 -18.26 -5.45 -7.83
C GLY A 97 -17.93 -6.35 -9.04
N LYS A 98 -17.25 -5.82 -10.06
CA LYS A 98 -16.63 -6.63 -11.13
C LYS A 98 -15.14 -6.81 -10.84
N PRO A 99 -14.57 -8.00 -11.07
CA PRO A 99 -13.18 -8.26 -10.73
C PRO A 99 -12.20 -7.38 -11.52
N ALA A 100 -12.50 -7.09 -12.80
CA ALA A 100 -11.65 -6.25 -13.63
C ALA A 100 -11.58 -4.79 -13.16
N THR A 101 -12.70 -4.20 -12.74
CA THR A 101 -12.73 -2.81 -12.25
C THR A 101 -12.10 -2.72 -10.88
N ALA A 102 -12.34 -3.69 -9.99
CA ALA A 102 -11.69 -3.78 -8.69
C ALA A 102 -10.17 -3.90 -8.84
N PHE A 103 -9.70 -4.74 -9.77
CA PHE A 103 -8.27 -4.88 -10.08
C PHE A 103 -7.66 -3.55 -10.57
N LEU A 104 -8.28 -2.90 -11.56
CA LEU A 104 -7.75 -1.64 -12.11
C LEU A 104 -7.74 -0.52 -11.07
N TRP A 105 -8.79 -0.37 -10.29
CA TRP A 105 -8.84 0.66 -9.24
C TRP A 105 -7.93 0.33 -8.06
N GLY A 106 -7.74 -0.96 -7.73
CA GLY A 106 -6.73 -1.39 -6.75
C GLY A 106 -5.32 -0.97 -7.18
N TRP A 107 -4.97 -1.19 -8.44
CA TRP A 107 -3.71 -0.69 -9.02
C TRP A 107 -3.60 0.83 -9.01
N ALA A 108 -4.67 1.55 -9.37
CA ALA A 108 -4.68 3.00 -9.32
C ALA A 108 -4.47 3.53 -7.89
N THR A 109 -5.07 2.90 -6.88
CA THR A 109 -4.87 3.23 -5.47
C THR A 109 -3.43 2.92 -5.03
N ALA A 110 -2.87 1.77 -5.41
CA ALA A 110 -1.48 1.42 -5.12
C ALA A 110 -0.52 2.46 -5.72
N PHE A 111 -0.73 2.83 -6.99
CA PHE A 111 0.09 3.84 -7.66
C PHE A 111 -0.03 5.20 -6.98
N ALA A 112 -1.23 5.65 -6.65
CA ALA A 112 -1.43 6.91 -5.93
C ALA A 112 -0.73 6.90 -4.56
N ALA A 113 -0.76 5.77 -3.84
CA ALA A 113 -0.05 5.61 -2.57
C ALA A 113 1.47 5.68 -2.75
N ILE A 114 2.00 5.04 -3.78
CA ILE A 114 3.43 5.11 -4.13
C ILE A 114 3.84 6.54 -4.47
N VAL A 115 3.05 7.27 -5.25
CA VAL A 115 3.31 8.69 -5.57
C VAL A 115 3.32 9.53 -4.30
N CYS A 116 2.31 9.39 -3.44
CA CYS A 116 2.25 10.12 -2.16
C CYS A 116 3.45 9.78 -1.27
N LEU A 117 3.84 8.51 -1.24
CA LEU A 117 5.02 8.04 -0.51
C LEU A 117 6.29 8.70 -1.05
N PHE A 118 6.50 8.74 -2.37
CA PHE A 118 7.68 9.40 -2.96
C PHE A 118 7.72 10.90 -2.68
N VAL A 119 6.56 11.58 -2.76
CA VAL A 119 6.46 13.02 -2.44
C VAL A 119 6.98 13.27 -1.02
N VAL A 120 6.49 12.53 -0.04
CA VAL A 120 6.88 12.72 1.36
C VAL A 120 8.30 12.22 1.63
N LEU A 121 8.67 11.03 1.14
CA LEU A 121 9.98 10.40 1.34
C LEU A 121 11.12 11.27 0.80
N SER A 122 10.90 11.97 -0.32
CA SER A 122 11.87 12.93 -0.89
C SER A 122 12.21 14.10 0.03
N GLY A 123 11.40 14.37 1.05
CA GLY A 123 11.65 15.41 2.05
C GLY A 123 12.17 14.88 3.38
N ILE A 124 12.26 13.56 3.56
CA ILE A 124 12.71 12.93 4.81
C ILE A 124 14.21 12.66 4.79
N LEU A 125 14.75 12.26 3.64
CA LEU A 125 16.16 11.94 3.47
C LEU A 125 16.90 13.14 2.88
N SER A 126 18.03 13.51 3.49
CA SER A 126 18.95 14.50 2.89
C SER A 126 19.59 13.93 1.62
N GLY A 127 19.85 14.79 0.62
CA GLY A 127 20.52 14.39 -0.63
C GLY A 127 21.89 13.74 -0.39
N VAL A 128 22.59 14.12 0.69
CA VAL A 128 23.88 13.54 1.08
C VAL A 128 23.71 12.15 1.72
N GLN A 129 22.61 11.91 2.47
CA GLN A 129 22.27 10.59 2.98
C GLN A 129 21.95 9.62 1.83
N VAL A 130 21.13 10.07 0.86
CA VAL A 130 20.79 9.27 -0.33
C VAL A 130 22.03 8.95 -1.16
N HIS A 131 22.93 9.92 -1.36
CA HIS A 131 24.17 9.71 -2.10
C HIS A 131 25.09 8.68 -1.41
N SER A 132 25.23 8.78 -0.08
CA SER A 132 26.04 7.85 0.71
C SER A 132 25.47 6.41 0.70
N MET A 133 24.14 6.27 0.71
CA MET A 133 23.45 4.98 0.59
C MET A 133 23.53 4.39 -0.83
N SER A 134 23.66 5.22 -1.87
CA SER A 134 23.67 4.76 -3.26
C SER A 134 24.77 3.76 -3.59
N SER A 135 25.93 3.88 -2.92
CA SER A 135 27.06 2.96 -3.06
C SER A 135 26.76 1.52 -2.62
N LYS A 136 25.71 1.31 -1.81
CA LYS A 136 25.27 0.01 -1.29
C LYS A 136 23.99 -0.51 -1.94
N LEU A 137 23.37 0.27 -2.83
CA LEU A 137 22.15 -0.13 -3.49
C LEU A 137 22.45 -1.03 -4.70
N PRO A 138 21.58 -2.03 -4.98
CA PRO A 138 21.59 -2.74 -6.25
C PRO A 138 21.53 -1.77 -7.43
N ALA A 139 22.03 -2.20 -8.59
CA ALA A 139 21.96 -1.41 -9.81
C ALA A 139 20.53 -0.92 -10.09
N LEU A 140 20.39 0.31 -10.62
CA LEU A 140 19.10 0.96 -10.87
C LEU A 140 18.04 0.05 -11.56
N PRO A 141 18.37 -0.78 -12.56
CA PRO A 141 17.40 -1.70 -13.17
C PRO A 141 16.79 -2.68 -12.16
N VAL A 142 17.58 -3.18 -11.20
CA VAL A 142 17.11 -4.10 -10.16
C VAL A 142 16.12 -3.41 -9.22
N LEU A 143 16.39 -2.14 -8.87
CA LEU A 143 15.48 -1.34 -8.05
C LEU A 143 14.14 -1.07 -8.76
N ILE A 144 14.19 -0.77 -10.06
CA ILE A 144 12.98 -0.57 -10.89
C ILE A 144 12.16 -1.86 -10.92
N VAL A 145 12.80 -3.01 -11.17
CA VAL A 145 12.11 -4.31 -11.18
C VAL A 145 11.48 -4.58 -9.82
N ALA A 146 12.21 -4.38 -8.72
CA ALA A 146 11.68 -4.56 -7.37
C ALA A 146 10.47 -3.66 -7.10
N LEU A 147 10.51 -2.38 -7.52
CA LEU A 147 9.40 -1.45 -7.38
C LEU A 147 8.16 -1.91 -8.18
N VAL A 148 8.35 -2.36 -9.42
CA VAL A 148 7.27 -2.86 -10.28
C VAL A 148 6.62 -4.11 -9.69
N VAL A 149 7.45 -5.07 -9.24
CA VAL A 149 7.01 -6.30 -8.59
C VAL A 149 6.21 -5.96 -7.33
N TRP A 150 6.74 -5.09 -6.47
CA TRP A 150 6.04 -4.64 -5.26
C TRP A 150 4.72 -3.92 -5.56
N ALA A 151 4.70 -3.02 -6.54
CA ALA A 151 3.49 -2.32 -6.96
C ALA A 151 2.43 -3.30 -7.48
N ALA A 152 2.85 -4.35 -8.20
CA ALA A 152 1.95 -5.39 -8.68
C ALA A 152 1.32 -6.20 -7.54
N PHE A 153 2.10 -6.52 -6.53
CA PHE A 153 1.59 -7.16 -5.32
C PHE A 153 0.54 -6.29 -4.63
N ILE A 154 0.85 -5.03 -4.31
CA ILE A 154 -0.09 -4.14 -3.62
C ILE A 154 -1.34 -3.88 -4.48
N GLY A 155 -1.19 -3.66 -5.78
CA GLY A 155 -2.31 -3.44 -6.69
C GLY A 155 -3.27 -4.64 -6.74
N THR A 156 -2.73 -5.86 -6.82
CA THR A 156 -3.54 -7.09 -6.80
C THR A 156 -4.22 -7.31 -5.44
N LEU A 157 -3.53 -7.03 -4.33
CA LEU A 157 -4.07 -7.13 -2.98
C LEU A 157 -5.24 -6.16 -2.76
N LEU A 158 -5.09 -4.89 -3.17
CA LEU A 158 -6.16 -3.88 -3.06
C LEU A 158 -7.36 -4.22 -3.94
N GLY A 159 -7.12 -4.79 -5.12
CA GLY A 159 -8.19 -5.30 -5.98
C GLY A 159 -8.95 -6.45 -5.32
N ALA A 160 -8.22 -7.41 -4.75
CA ALA A 160 -8.81 -8.53 -4.02
C ALA A 160 -9.63 -8.06 -2.82
N ALA A 161 -9.08 -7.17 -2.00
CA ALA A 161 -9.77 -6.58 -0.86
C ALA A 161 -11.05 -5.84 -1.27
N SER A 162 -11.01 -5.08 -2.37
CA SER A 162 -12.19 -4.39 -2.92
C SER A 162 -13.31 -5.35 -3.31
N MET A 163 -12.97 -6.51 -3.88
CA MET A 163 -13.96 -7.55 -4.19
C MET A 163 -14.48 -8.27 -2.95
N VAL A 164 -13.62 -8.54 -1.96
CA VAL A 164 -14.02 -9.13 -0.69
C VAL A 164 -15.03 -8.23 0.04
N VAL A 165 -14.80 -6.91 0.07
CA VAL A 165 -15.77 -5.96 0.60
C VAL A 165 -17.09 -6.03 -0.15
N CYS A 166 -17.07 -6.03 -1.50
CA CYS A 166 -18.30 -6.19 -2.29
C CYS A 166 -19.03 -7.49 -1.96
N ALA A 167 -18.32 -8.60 -1.78
CA ALA A 167 -18.90 -9.89 -1.43
C ALA A 167 -19.54 -9.88 -0.03
N CYS A 168 -18.91 -9.21 0.94
CA CYS A 168 -19.46 -9.05 2.29
C CYS A 168 -20.75 -8.23 2.28
N LEU A 169 -20.78 -7.15 1.50
CA LEU A 169 -21.96 -6.28 1.34
C LEU A 169 -23.08 -6.99 0.57
N ALA A 170 -22.76 -7.73 -0.50
CA ALA A 170 -23.75 -8.45 -1.30
C ALA A 170 -24.48 -9.54 -0.50
N ARG A 171 -23.81 -10.13 0.48
CA ARG A 171 -24.35 -11.21 1.34
C ARG A 171 -24.96 -10.70 2.64
N ALA A 172 -24.94 -9.39 2.87
CA ALA A 172 -25.46 -8.83 4.11
C ALA A 172 -26.96 -8.57 3.97
N GLU A 173 -27.75 -9.14 4.87
CA GLU A 173 -29.19 -8.83 4.99
C GLU A 173 -29.41 -7.49 5.69
N ASN A 174 -28.54 -7.14 6.62
CA ASN A 174 -28.61 -5.93 7.45
C ASN A 174 -27.21 -5.37 7.73
N GLU A 175 -27.12 -4.09 8.11
CA GLU A 175 -25.84 -3.41 8.40
C GLU A 175 -25.00 -4.12 9.46
N LYS A 176 -25.64 -4.61 10.54
CA LYS A 176 -24.95 -5.38 11.59
C LYS A 176 -24.29 -6.64 11.03
N ARG A 177 -24.94 -7.32 10.08
CA ARG A 177 -24.40 -8.52 9.43
C ARG A 177 -23.30 -8.15 8.44
N ALA A 178 -23.42 -7.03 7.74
CA ALA A 178 -22.35 -6.49 6.89
C ALA A 178 -21.07 -6.25 7.69
N GLY A 179 -21.18 -5.61 8.86
CA GLY A 179 -20.05 -5.36 9.76
C GLY A 179 -19.37 -6.66 10.20
N TRP A 180 -20.12 -7.65 10.68
CA TRP A 180 -19.54 -8.93 11.09
C TRP A 180 -18.94 -9.73 9.93
N ASN A 181 -19.57 -9.69 8.74
CA ASN A 181 -19.01 -10.31 7.54
C ASN A 181 -17.66 -9.67 7.19
N LEU A 182 -17.55 -8.34 7.27
CA LEU A 182 -16.29 -7.62 7.03
C LEU A 182 -15.23 -8.00 8.06
N VAL A 183 -15.55 -8.02 9.36
CA VAL A 183 -14.59 -8.42 10.41
C VAL A 183 -14.08 -9.84 10.18
N ALA A 184 -14.98 -10.79 9.90
CA ALA A 184 -14.60 -12.17 9.65
C ALA A 184 -13.75 -12.31 8.37
N ALA A 185 -14.11 -11.60 7.31
CA ALA A 185 -13.35 -11.61 6.06
C ALA A 185 -11.97 -10.95 6.23
N THR A 186 -11.87 -9.84 6.97
CA THR A 186 -10.59 -9.20 7.29
C THR A 186 -9.71 -10.11 8.12
N ALA A 187 -10.26 -10.83 9.11
CA ALA A 187 -9.48 -11.80 9.87
C ALA A 187 -8.99 -12.96 9.00
N GLY A 188 -9.85 -13.55 8.17
CA GLY A 188 -9.51 -14.66 7.29
C GLY A 188 -8.51 -14.28 6.20
N CYS A 189 -8.78 -13.23 5.43
CA CYS A 189 -7.86 -12.71 4.42
C CYS A 189 -6.58 -12.17 5.05
N GLY A 190 -6.67 -11.52 6.21
CA GLY A 190 -5.52 -11.00 6.95
C GLY A 190 -4.57 -12.10 7.41
N PHE A 191 -5.08 -13.26 7.82
CA PHE A 191 -4.24 -14.41 8.14
C PHE A 191 -3.46 -14.92 6.92
N ALA A 192 -4.12 -15.03 5.76
CA ALA A 192 -3.45 -15.45 4.52
C ALA A 192 -2.36 -14.46 4.11
N VAL A 193 -2.67 -13.16 4.12
CA VAL A 193 -1.71 -12.08 3.80
C VAL A 193 -0.55 -12.07 4.80
N MET A 194 -0.83 -12.31 6.09
CA MET A 194 0.20 -12.40 7.13
C MET A 194 1.18 -13.54 6.85
N VAL A 195 0.69 -14.75 6.56
CA VAL A 195 1.57 -15.90 6.25
C VAL A 195 2.48 -15.60 5.06
N LEU A 196 1.92 -15.02 3.99
CA LEU A 196 2.68 -14.70 2.79
C LEU A 196 3.68 -13.57 3.03
N THR A 197 3.28 -12.53 3.76
CA THR A 197 4.16 -11.41 4.13
C THR A 197 5.32 -11.87 5.00
N VAL A 198 5.05 -12.73 6.00
CA VAL A 198 6.09 -13.31 6.87
C VAL A 198 7.02 -14.21 6.05
N GLY A 199 6.49 -14.99 5.12
CA GLY A 199 7.28 -15.82 4.21
C GLY A 199 8.23 -15.00 3.33
N THR A 200 7.69 -13.97 2.66
CA THR A 200 8.47 -13.02 1.84
C THR A 200 9.52 -12.30 2.68
N PHE A 201 9.14 -11.80 3.86
CA PHE A 201 10.07 -11.13 4.78
C PHE A 201 11.20 -12.08 5.21
N SER A 202 10.87 -13.30 5.62
CA SER A 202 11.86 -14.30 6.02
C SER A 202 12.81 -14.67 4.88
N ALA A 203 12.35 -14.69 3.62
CA ALA A 203 13.20 -15.00 2.47
C ALA A 203 14.20 -13.87 2.15
N ILE A 204 13.81 -12.62 2.40
CA ILE A 204 14.64 -11.44 2.16
C ILE A 204 15.55 -11.14 3.38
N ASN A 205 15.10 -11.48 4.59
CA ASN A 205 15.80 -11.23 5.84
C ASN A 205 16.88 -12.31 6.13
N THR A 206 17.80 -12.50 5.19
CA THR A 206 18.91 -13.45 5.30
C THR A 206 20.21 -12.83 4.77
N ALA A 207 21.36 -13.33 5.22
CA ALA A 207 22.66 -12.81 4.80
C ALA A 207 22.94 -13.01 3.29
N SER A 208 22.31 -14.01 2.67
CA SER A 208 22.42 -14.30 1.25
C SER A 208 21.03 -14.59 0.67
N ILE A 209 20.50 -13.63 -0.07
CA ILE A 209 19.14 -13.70 -0.62
C ILE A 209 19.08 -14.76 -1.73
N ASN A 210 18.22 -15.76 -1.56
CA ASN A 210 17.88 -16.69 -2.63
C ASN A 210 16.71 -16.13 -3.46
N MET A 211 17.02 -15.59 -4.64
CA MET A 211 16.04 -14.99 -5.54
C MET A 211 14.94 -15.95 -5.98
N GLY A 212 15.23 -17.26 -6.05
CA GLY A 212 14.23 -18.28 -6.36
C GLY A 212 13.17 -18.41 -5.25
N VAL A 213 13.59 -18.39 -3.99
CA VAL A 213 12.67 -18.45 -2.84
C VAL A 213 11.82 -17.18 -2.74
N VAL A 214 12.43 -16.00 -2.93
CA VAL A 214 11.69 -14.73 -2.98
C VAL A 214 10.68 -14.74 -4.13
N GLY A 215 11.06 -15.23 -5.30
CA GLY A 215 10.17 -15.37 -6.45
C GLY A 215 9.00 -16.31 -6.21
N MET A 216 9.21 -17.42 -5.49
CA MET A 216 8.13 -18.35 -5.12
C MET A 216 7.12 -17.71 -4.19
N TRP A 217 7.56 -16.97 -3.17
CA TRP A 217 6.65 -16.24 -2.27
C TRP A 217 5.84 -15.19 -3.01
N PHE A 218 6.49 -14.43 -3.90
CA PHE A 218 5.80 -13.46 -4.75
C PHE A 218 4.76 -14.10 -5.67
N ALA A 219 5.07 -15.26 -6.27
CA ALA A 219 4.11 -15.99 -7.07
C ALA A 219 2.92 -16.48 -6.23
N ALA A 220 3.18 -16.99 -5.02
CA ALA A 220 2.14 -17.41 -4.08
C ALA A 220 1.22 -16.24 -3.68
N ASP A 221 1.80 -15.05 -3.46
CA ASP A 221 1.07 -13.82 -3.19
C ASP A 221 0.10 -13.45 -4.31
N VAL A 222 0.59 -13.43 -5.55
CA VAL A 222 -0.25 -13.12 -6.72
C VAL A 222 -1.36 -14.15 -6.87
N VAL A 223 -1.05 -15.44 -6.72
CA VAL A 223 -2.05 -16.52 -6.80
C VAL A 223 -3.12 -16.37 -5.71
N ALA A 224 -2.72 -16.10 -4.46
CA ALA A 224 -3.65 -15.90 -3.35
C ALA A 224 -4.56 -14.67 -3.59
N ASN A 225 -3.99 -13.55 -4.05
CA ASN A 225 -4.74 -12.34 -4.37
C ASN A 225 -5.75 -12.57 -5.49
N LEU A 226 -5.35 -13.25 -6.57
CA LEU A 226 -6.26 -13.61 -7.67
C LEU A 226 -7.35 -14.59 -7.19
N GLY A 227 -6.99 -15.58 -6.38
CA GLY A 227 -7.94 -16.51 -5.76
C GLY A 227 -9.01 -15.79 -4.94
N MET A 228 -8.60 -14.85 -4.08
CA MET A 228 -9.52 -14.01 -3.30
C MET A 228 -10.40 -13.13 -4.21
N LEU A 229 -9.81 -12.49 -5.23
CA LEU A 229 -10.52 -11.63 -6.18
C LEU A 229 -11.62 -12.38 -6.92
N PHE A 230 -11.29 -13.53 -7.52
CA PHE A 230 -12.25 -14.33 -8.30
C PHE A 230 -13.23 -15.08 -7.41
N GLY A 231 -12.78 -15.60 -6.26
CA GLY A 231 -13.65 -16.24 -5.27
C GLY A 231 -14.71 -15.27 -4.73
N ALA A 232 -14.30 -14.05 -4.37
CA ALA A 232 -15.24 -13.00 -3.96
C ALA A 232 -16.18 -12.59 -5.10
N SER A 233 -15.70 -12.54 -6.35
CA SER A 233 -16.57 -12.30 -7.50
C SER A 233 -17.65 -13.39 -7.67
N ALA A 234 -17.30 -14.66 -7.47
CA ALA A 234 -18.26 -15.76 -7.51
C ALA A 234 -19.30 -15.64 -6.39
N LEU A 235 -18.90 -15.22 -5.19
CA LEU A 235 -19.82 -14.96 -4.08
C LEU A 235 -20.80 -13.81 -4.38
N VAL A 236 -20.31 -12.71 -4.98
CA VAL A 236 -21.18 -11.59 -5.41
C VAL A 236 -22.20 -12.06 -6.45
N LYS A 237 -21.79 -12.87 -7.43
CA LYS A 237 -22.69 -13.43 -8.44
C LYS A 237 -23.77 -14.31 -7.81
N LYS A 238 -23.36 -15.20 -6.90
CA LYS A 238 -24.29 -16.10 -6.19
C LYS A 238 -25.31 -15.35 -5.33
N ALA A 239 -24.92 -14.25 -4.70
CA ALA A 239 -25.82 -13.44 -3.86
C ALA A 239 -26.84 -12.61 -4.66
N ARG A 240 -26.63 -12.45 -5.97
CA ARG A 240 -27.51 -11.68 -6.87
C ARG A 240 -28.35 -12.58 -7.81
N ALA A 241 -28.14 -13.89 -7.76
CA ALA A 241 -28.89 -14.89 -8.51
C ALA A 241 -30.11 -15.33 -7.70
#